data_AF-A0A378WM51-F1
#
_entry.id   AF-A0A378WM51-F1
#
_cell.length_a   1.000
_cell.length_b   1.000
_cell.length_c   1.000
_cell.angle_alpha   90.00
_cell.angle_beta   90.00
_cell.angle_gamma   90.00
#
_symmetry.space_group_name_H-M   'P 1'
#
loop_
_entity.id
_entity.type
_entity.pdbx_description
1 polymer ?
#
loop_
_entity_poly.entity_id
_entity_poly.type
_entity_poly.pdbx_seq_one_letter_code
_entity_poly.pdbx_strand_id
1 'polypeptide(L)'
;MRADLLEVVRRCRRFRFDGLAFADGIDRGLAAATGKLEGAADRDTYLAWRRGIVLKLSEIPEPGGPPRAMATVDAGPGRGPLLVEWDSCERRLALVARMKRAGIPPPEICDRLLIDLSMSSPLRYSIR
;
A
#
# COMPACT_ATOMS: atom_id res chain seq x y z
N MET A 1 -10.44 0.56 0.56
CA MET A 1 -9.28 1.47 0.70
C MET A 1 -9.27 2.62 -0.31
N ARG A 2 -9.22 2.40 -1.63
CA ARG A 2 -9.12 3.52 -2.61
C ARG A 2 -10.27 4.51 -2.52
N ALA A 3 -11.51 4.03 -2.46
CA ALA A 3 -12.68 4.87 -2.27
C ALA A 3 -12.60 5.66 -0.95
N ASP A 4 -12.20 5.01 0.14
CA ASP A 4 -12.02 5.66 1.45
C ASP A 4 -10.99 6.79 1.39
N LEU A 5 -9.82 6.56 0.77
CA LEU A 5 -8.78 7.59 0.63
C LEU A 5 -9.25 8.75 -0.25
N LEU A 6 -9.95 8.47 -1.35
CA LEU A 6 -10.53 9.52 -2.20
C LEU A 6 -11.57 10.36 -1.45
N GLU A 7 -12.39 9.73 -0.61
CA GLU A 7 -13.36 10.43 0.24
C GLU A 7 -12.67 11.32 1.26
N VAL A 8 -11.63 10.82 1.93
CA VAL A 8 -10.79 11.57 2.87
C VAL A 8 -10.21 12.81 2.19
N VAL A 9 -9.61 12.66 1.00
CA VAL A 9 -9.06 13.79 0.24
C VAL A 9 -10.17 14.80 -0.11
N ARG A 10 -11.32 14.34 -0.61
CA ARG A 10 -12.46 15.22 -0.94
C ARG A 10 -12.95 16.01 0.26
N ARG A 11 -13.07 15.38 1.43
CA ARG A 11 -13.48 16.03 2.67
C ARG A 11 -12.46 17.07 3.13
N CYS A 12 -11.18 16.72 3.07
CA CYS A 12 -10.10 17.58 3.57
C CYS A 12 -9.82 18.76 2.63
N ARG A 13 -10.12 18.67 1.33
CA ARG A 13 -9.96 19.79 0.37
C ARG A 13 -10.65 21.10 0.82
N ARG A 14 -11.71 21.02 1.65
CA ARG A 14 -12.37 22.20 2.23
C ARG A 14 -11.46 23.02 3.16
N PHE A 15 -10.42 22.39 3.71
CA PHE A 15 -9.46 23.00 4.63
C PHE A 15 -8.11 23.27 3.97
N ARG A 16 -7.97 23.16 2.64
CA ARG A 16 -6.67 23.24 1.94
C ARG A 16 -5.88 24.52 2.23
N PHE A 17 -6.54 25.61 2.58
CA PHE A 17 -5.90 26.88 2.93
C PHE A 17 -5.30 26.89 4.35
N ASP A 18 -5.69 25.93 5.20
CA ASP A 18 -5.07 25.63 6.48
C ASP A 18 -4.30 24.30 6.35
N GLY A 19 -2.99 24.43 6.11
CA GLY A 19 -2.12 23.29 5.85
C GLY A 19 -2.04 22.28 7.00
N LEU A 20 -2.18 22.75 8.25
CA LEU A 20 -2.15 21.88 9.44
C LEU A 20 -3.46 21.12 9.57
N ALA A 21 -4.61 21.80 9.49
CA ALA A 21 -5.91 21.15 9.55
C ALA A 21 -6.13 20.16 8.39
N PHE A 22 -5.58 20.47 7.21
CA PHE A 22 -5.56 19.56 6.07
C PHE A 22 -4.73 18.31 6.38
N ALA A 23 -3.49 18.46 6.85
CA ALA A 23 -2.60 17.33 7.16
C ALA A 23 -3.18 16.42 8.25
N ASP A 24 -3.74 16.98 9.33
CA ASP A 24 -4.38 16.24 10.42
C ASP A 24 -5.66 15.51 9.95
N GLY A 25 -6.40 16.14 9.03
CA GLY A 25 -7.56 15.51 8.39
C GLY A 25 -7.16 14.28 7.57
N ILE A 26 -6.08 14.39 6.80
CA ILE A 26 -5.54 13.27 6.01
C ILE A 26 -4.98 12.19 6.93
N ASP A 27 -4.22 12.52 7.97
CA ASP A 27 -3.64 11.50 8.86
C ASP A 27 -4.72 10.67 9.57
N ARG A 28 -5.77 11.32 10.10
CA ARG A 28 -6.92 10.62 10.68
C ARG A 28 -7.61 9.71 9.68
N GLY A 29 -7.79 10.19 8.45
CA GLY A 29 -8.39 9.40 7.38
C GLY A 29 -7.52 8.21 6.97
N LEU A 30 -6.21 8.41 6.88
CA LEU A 30 -5.23 7.36 6.60
C LEU A 30 -5.25 6.29 7.69
N ALA A 31 -5.25 6.70 8.97
CA ALA A 31 -5.31 5.79 10.11
C ALA A 31 -6.59 4.94 10.10
N ALA A 32 -7.74 5.55 9.80
CA ALA A 32 -9.00 4.83 9.66
C ALA A 32 -8.96 3.84 8.48
N ALA A 33 -8.37 4.23 7.34
CA ALA A 33 -8.24 3.37 6.18
C ALA A 33 -7.30 2.17 6.44
N THR A 34 -6.17 2.38 7.13
CA THR A 34 -5.26 1.29 7.50
C THR A 34 -5.86 0.35 8.54
N GLY A 35 -6.62 0.86 9.52
CA GLY A 35 -7.29 0.01 10.51
C GLY A 35 -8.26 -1.00 9.87
N LYS A 36 -8.91 -0.65 8.75
CA LYS A 36 -9.74 -1.62 7.99
C LYS A 36 -8.94 -2.74 7.35
N LEU A 37 -7.69 -2.47 6.95
CA LEU A 37 -6.81 -3.48 6.36
C LEU A 37 -6.22 -4.40 7.41
N GLU A 38 -5.92 -3.88 8.59
CA GLU A 38 -5.32 -4.65 9.70
C GLU A 38 -6.21 -5.82 10.11
N GLY A 39 -7.54 -5.64 10.07
CA GLY A 39 -8.49 -6.73 10.37
C GLY A 39 -8.49 -7.89 9.37
N ALA A 40 -7.97 -7.69 8.16
CA ALA A 40 -7.92 -8.70 7.10
C ALA A 40 -6.50 -9.22 6.82
N ALA A 41 -5.49 -8.66 7.48
CA ALA A 41 -4.09 -8.92 7.18
C ALA A 41 -3.57 -10.20 7.86
N ASP A 42 -2.98 -11.09 7.07
CA ASP A 42 -2.14 -12.17 7.55
C ASP A 42 -0.83 -11.63 8.14
N ARG A 43 -0.49 -12.11 9.34
CA ARG A 43 0.62 -11.59 10.11
C ARG A 43 1.97 -11.95 9.49
N ASP A 44 2.15 -13.18 9.03
CA ASP A 44 3.44 -13.61 8.48
C ASP A 44 3.73 -12.94 7.14
N THR A 45 2.71 -12.80 6.31
CA THR A 45 2.76 -12.04 5.04
C THR A 45 3.05 -10.56 5.29
N TYR A 46 2.42 -9.95 6.29
CA TYR A 46 2.75 -8.58 6.72
C TYR A 46 4.20 -8.43 7.18
N LEU A 47 4.70 -9.37 7.99
CA LEU A 47 6.08 -9.32 8.48
C LEU A 47 7.09 -9.44 7.34
N ALA A 48 6.85 -10.31 6.37
CA ALA A 48 7.67 -10.43 5.17
C ALA A 48 7.65 -9.11 4.37
N TRP A 49 6.47 -8.55 4.11
CA TRP A 49 6.34 -7.27 3.44
C TRP A 49 7.02 -6.12 4.19
N ARG A 50 7.00 -6.13 5.53
CA ARG A 50 7.61 -5.10 6.37
C ARG A 50 9.13 -5.01 6.19
N ARG A 51 9.79 -6.12 5.87
CA ARG A 51 11.23 -6.16 5.54
C ARG A 51 11.55 -5.41 4.25
N GLY A 52 10.61 -5.37 3.31
CA GLY A 52 10.72 -4.57 2.09
C GLY A 52 11.68 -5.13 1.03
N ILE A 53 12.10 -6.38 1.15
CA ILE A 53 13.01 -7.04 0.22
C ILE A 53 12.17 -7.91 -0.74
N VAL A 54 12.02 -7.44 -1.97
CA VAL A 54 11.36 -8.16 -3.07
C VAL A 54 12.43 -8.84 -3.89
N LEU A 55 12.39 -10.16 -3.99
CA LEU A 55 13.36 -10.98 -4.70
C LEU A 55 12.95 -11.18 -6.16
N LYS A 56 11.65 -11.28 -6.44
CA LYS A 56 11.11 -11.47 -7.79
C LYS A 56 9.70 -10.92 -7.89
N LEU A 57 9.34 -10.41 -9.06
CA LEU A 57 7.97 -10.13 -9.46
C LEU A 57 7.61 -11.00 -10.66
N SER A 58 6.38 -11.49 -10.68
CA SER A 58 5.83 -12.27 -11.79
C SER A 58 4.36 -11.97 -11.97
N GLU A 59 3.88 -11.99 -13.21
CA GLU A 59 2.46 -11.94 -13.51
C GLU A 59 1.94 -13.36 -13.76
N ILE A 60 0.83 -13.71 -13.11
CA ILE A 60 0.08 -14.93 -13.39
C ILE A 60 -1.14 -14.53 -14.21
N PRO A 61 -1.28 -15.01 -15.46
CA PRO A 61 -2.47 -14.77 -16.26
C PRO A 61 -3.72 -15.29 -15.55
N GLU A 62 -4.78 -14.49 -15.51
CA GLU A 62 -6.09 -14.93 -15.03
C GLU A 62 -7.09 -15.03 -16.20
N PRO A 63 -7.86 -16.13 -16.31
CA PRO A 63 -8.91 -16.24 -17.31
C PRO A 63 -9.97 -15.15 -17.12
N GLY A 64 -10.07 -14.22 -18.08
CA GLY A 64 -11.11 -13.19 -18.10
C GLY A 64 -10.82 -11.93 -17.27
N GLY A 65 -9.59 -11.76 -16.77
CA GLY A 65 -9.21 -10.59 -15.96
C GLY A 65 -7.80 -10.06 -16.27
N PRO A 66 -7.42 -8.93 -15.67
CA PRO A 66 -6.02 -8.53 -15.66
C PRO A 66 -5.18 -9.60 -14.92
N PRO A 67 -3.96 -9.90 -15.37
CA PRO A 67 -3.04 -10.78 -14.67
C PRO A 67 -2.83 -10.33 -13.23
N ARG A 68 -2.68 -11.31 -12.35
CA ARG A 68 -2.31 -11.08 -10.95
C ARG A 68 -0.81 -10.93 -10.83
N ALA A 69 -0.39 -9.81 -10.26
CA ALA A 69 1.00 -9.61 -9.88
C ALA A 69 1.29 -10.36 -8.57
N MET A 70 2.28 -11.24 -8.63
CA MET A 70 2.83 -11.95 -7.49
C MET A 70 4.22 -11.43 -7.18
N ALA A 71 4.55 -11.39 -5.89
CA ALA A 71 5.88 -11.06 -5.39
C ALA A 71 6.46 -12.23 -4.62
N THR A 72 7.70 -12.57 -4.92
CA THR A 72 8.53 -13.39 -4.04
C THR A 72 9.26 -12.44 -3.09
N VAL A 73 8.99 -12.54 -1.80
CA VAL A 73 9.57 -11.68 -0.76
C VAL A 73 10.46 -12.47 0.19
N ASP A 74 11.48 -11.82 0.73
CA ASP A 74 12.29 -12.40 1.81
C ASP A 74 11.47 -12.45 3.11
N ALA A 75 11.23 -13.65 3.62
CA ALA A 75 10.54 -13.87 4.89
C ALA A 75 11.47 -13.69 6.11
N GLY A 76 12.79 -13.57 5.89
CA GLY A 76 13.79 -13.36 6.91
C GLY A 76 14.57 -14.61 7.32
N PRO A 77 15.49 -14.47 8.29
CA PRO A 77 16.44 -15.52 8.65
C PRO A 77 15.75 -16.84 9.04
N GLY A 78 16.26 -17.95 8.52
CA GLY A 78 15.72 -19.29 8.78
C GLY A 78 14.38 -19.58 8.10
N ARG A 79 13.85 -18.66 7.28
CA ARG A 79 12.62 -18.83 6.50
C ARG A 79 12.94 -18.77 5.02
N GLY A 80 12.32 -19.66 4.23
CA GLY A 80 12.39 -19.59 2.78
C GLY A 80 11.65 -18.37 2.23
N PRO A 81 11.90 -17.97 0.97
CA PRO A 81 11.12 -16.92 0.32
C PRO A 81 9.63 -17.22 0.33
N LEU A 82 8.81 -16.19 0.49
CA LEU A 82 7.35 -16.31 0.49
C LEU A 82 6.79 -15.75 -0.82
N LEU A 83 5.91 -16.49 -1.48
CA LEU A 83 5.15 -16.02 -2.64
C LEU A 83 3.83 -15.41 -2.16
N VAL A 84 3.63 -14.13 -2.45
CA VAL A 84 2.49 -13.35 -1.96
C VAL A 84 1.91 -12.49 -3.06
N GLU A 85 0.64 -12.12 -2.95
CA GLU A 85 0.03 -11.19 -3.91
C GLU A 85 0.61 -9.79 -3.74
N TRP A 86 0.90 -9.13 -4.86
CA TRP A 86 1.30 -7.73 -4.87
C TRP A 86 0.17 -6.82 -4.38
N ASP A 87 -1.06 -7.08 -4.81
CA ASP A 87 -2.23 -6.28 -4.38
C ASP A 87 -2.81 -6.76 -3.04
N SER A 88 -1.93 -6.98 -2.06
CA SER A 88 -2.31 -7.48 -0.73
C SER A 88 -2.44 -6.36 0.30
N CYS A 89 -3.30 -6.56 1.31
CA CYS A 89 -3.52 -5.62 2.41
C CYS A 89 -2.22 -5.39 3.20
N GLU A 90 -1.47 -6.47 3.40
CA GLU A 90 -0.21 -6.59 4.09
C GLU A 90 0.87 -5.72 3.46
N ARG A 91 0.97 -5.74 2.12
CA ARG A 91 1.91 -4.89 1.39
C ARG A 91 1.57 -3.42 1.61
N ARG A 92 0.29 -3.06 1.50
CA ARG A 92 -0.19 -1.67 1.66
C ARG A 92 0.09 -1.17 3.08
N LEU A 93 -0.19 -1.98 4.09
CA LEU A 93 0.15 -1.68 5.48
C LEU A 93 1.65 -1.52 5.71
N ALA A 94 2.46 -2.45 5.19
CA ALA A 94 3.92 -2.38 5.30
C ALA A 94 4.50 -1.13 4.62
N LEU A 95 3.93 -0.74 3.47
CA LEU A 95 4.31 0.47 2.76
C LEU A 95 3.99 1.73 3.57
N VAL A 96 2.78 1.85 4.13
CA VAL A 96 2.42 2.96 5.02
C VAL A 96 3.37 3.02 6.22
N ALA A 97 3.60 1.90 6.89
CA ALA A 97 4.48 1.83 8.05
C ALA A 97 5.93 2.24 7.72
N ARG A 98 6.44 1.90 6.54
CA ARG A 98 7.76 2.38 6.08
C ARG A 98 7.78 3.89 5.86
N MET A 99 6.79 4.42 5.16
CA MET A 99 6.73 5.85 4.87
C MET A 99 6.57 6.69 6.15
N LYS A 100 5.71 6.26 7.08
CA LYS A 100 5.59 6.90 8.40
C LYS A 100 6.91 6.89 9.17
N ARG A 101 7.62 5.76 9.21
CA ARG A 101 8.95 5.67 9.86
C ARG A 101 10.01 6.56 9.19
N ALA A 102 9.89 6.80 7.88
CA ALA A 102 10.76 7.70 7.14
C ALA A 102 10.37 9.18 7.29
N GLY A 103 9.36 9.52 8.10
CA GLY A 103 8.91 10.90 8.30
C GLY A 103 8.18 11.50 7.09
N ILE A 104 7.67 10.66 6.17
CA ILE A 104 6.92 11.15 5.01
C ILE A 104 5.59 11.75 5.48
N PRO A 105 5.23 12.97 5.05
CA PRO A 105 3.98 13.62 5.45
C PRO A 105 2.72 12.83 5.06
N PRO A 106 1.65 12.85 5.87
CA PRO A 106 0.41 12.13 5.58
C PRO A 106 -0.22 12.41 4.19
N PRO A 107 -0.26 13.66 3.68
CA PRO A 107 -0.72 13.93 2.32
C PRO A 107 0.09 13.19 1.25
N GLU A 108 1.41 13.18 1.37
CA GLU A 108 2.28 12.49 0.41
C GLU A 108 2.14 10.96 0.49
N ILE A 109 1.97 10.42 1.70
CA ILE A 109 1.63 8.99 1.89
C ILE A 109 0.32 8.66 1.17
N CYS A 110 -0.71 9.49 1.34
CA CYS A 110 -2.01 9.29 0.72
C CYS A 110 -1.92 9.32 -0.81
N ASP A 111 -1.18 10.28 -1.38
CA ASP A 111 -1.00 10.40 -2.83
C ASP A 111 -0.26 9.17 -3.40
N ARG A 112 0.85 8.76 -2.75
CA ARG A 112 1.59 7.56 -3.16
C ARG A 112 0.73 6.30 -3.09
N LEU A 113 -0.15 6.17 -2.09
CA LEU A 113 -1.09 5.06 -2.00
C LEU A 113 -2.16 5.11 -3.09
N LEU A 114 -2.69 6.28 -3.42
CA LEU A 114 -3.68 6.42 -4.48
C LEU A 114 -3.11 6.05 -5.86
N ILE A 115 -1.85 6.40 -6.11
CA ILE A 115 -1.09 5.97 -7.29
C ILE A 115 -0.89 4.45 -7.24
N ASP A 116 -0.41 3.90 -6.12
CA ASP A 116 -0.22 2.46 -5.95
C ASP A 116 -1.51 1.65 -6.14
N LEU A 117 -2.65 2.13 -5.61
CA LEU A 117 -3.99 1.55 -5.79
C LEU A 117 -4.52 1.65 -7.21
N SER A 118 -3.98 2.55 -8.03
CA SER A 118 -4.35 2.65 -9.45
C SER A 118 -3.56 1.67 -10.33
N MET A 119 -2.51 1.06 -9.79
CA MET A 119 -1.66 0.12 -10.51
C MET A 119 -1.95 -1.32 -10.05
N SER A 120 -2.50 -2.14 -10.96
CA SER A 120 -2.72 -3.57 -10.70
C SER A 120 -1.41 -4.39 -10.70
N SER A 121 -0.37 -3.90 -11.38
CA SER A 121 0.95 -4.52 -11.43
C SER A 121 2.04 -3.48 -11.66
N PRO A 122 3.18 -3.55 -10.96
CA PRO A 122 4.32 -2.67 -11.21
C PRO A 122 5.05 -3.01 -12.51
N LEU A 123 4.91 -4.23 -13.04
CA LEU A 123 5.62 -4.68 -14.24
C LEU A 123 5.09 -4.02 -15.51
N ARG A 124 3.82 -3.58 -15.51
CA ARG A 124 3.15 -2.93 -16.65
C ARG A 124 3.74 -1.59 -17.08
N TYR A 125 4.57 -0.97 -16.25
CA TYR A 125 5.25 0.30 -16.55
C TYR A 125 6.78 0.17 -16.70
N SER A 126 7.36 -1.02 -16.53
CA SER A 126 8.80 -1.23 -16.72
C SER A 126 9.26 -1.30 -18.19
N ILE A 127 8.31 -1.20 -19.13
CA ILE A 127 8.52 -1.33 -20.59
C ILE A 127 8.17 -0.01 -21.32
N ARG A 128 8.22 1.15 -20.64
CA ARG A 128 8.06 2.47 -21.29
C ARG A 128 9.22 3.39 -20.99
#